data_AF-A0A380E0C1-F1
#
_entry.id   AF-A0A380E0C1-F1
#
_cell.length_a   1.000
_cell.length_b   1.000
_cell.length_c   1.000
_cell.angle_alpha   90.00
_cell.angle_beta   90.00
_cell.angle_gamma   90.00
#
_symmetry.space_group_name_H-M   'P 1'
#
loop_
_entity.id
_entity.type
_entity.pdbx_description
1 polymer ?
#
loop_
_entity_poly.entity_id
_entity_poly.type
_entity_poly.pdbx_seq_one_letter_code
_entity_poly.pdbx_strand_id
1 'polypeptide(L)'
;MKNKLLVLTLGALCVSQIWESNRASAVVSGEKNPYVSESLKLTNNKNKSRTVEEYKKSLDDLIWSFPNLDNERFDNPEYKEAMKKYQQRFMAEDEALKKFFSEEKKIKNGNTDNLDYLGLTHERYESVFNTLKKQSEEFLKEIENIKKDNPELKDFNEEEQLKCDLELNKLENQILMLGKTFYQTIEMMLKVYIVS
;
A
#
# COMPACT_ATOMS: atom_id res chain seq x y z
N MET A 1 -10.35 24.50 -3.34
CA MET A 1 -9.94 23.16 -3.79
C MET A 1 -9.51 22.39 -2.54
N LYS A 2 -10.28 21.36 -2.13
CA LYS A 2 -9.88 20.51 -0.99
C LYS A 2 -8.68 19.68 -1.45
N ASN A 3 -7.57 19.72 -0.71
CA ASN A 3 -6.40 18.88 -0.97
C ASN A 3 -6.85 17.43 -0.78
N LYS A 4 -7.22 16.75 -1.87
CA LYS A 4 -7.47 15.31 -1.86
C LYS A 4 -6.13 14.65 -1.57
N LEU A 5 -6.02 14.06 -0.39
CA LEU A 5 -4.89 13.21 -0.01
C LEU A 5 -4.89 12.05 -1.01
N LEU A 6 -3.96 12.05 -1.96
CA LEU A 6 -3.74 10.89 -2.81
C LEU A 6 -3.13 9.81 -1.92
N VAL A 7 -3.99 8.99 -1.29
CA VAL A 7 -3.58 7.76 -0.63
C VAL A 7 -3.09 6.85 -1.74
N LEU A 8 -1.77 6.86 -1.96
CA LEU A 8 -1.16 6.02 -2.97
C LEU A 8 -1.34 4.56 -2.57
N THR A 9 -1.95 3.84 -3.50
CA THR A 9 -2.28 2.43 -3.47
C THR A 9 -1.04 1.57 -3.19
N LEU A 10 -0.96 1.01 -1.98
CA LEU A 10 0.21 0.22 -1.56
C LEU A 10 0.31 -1.12 -2.28
N GLY A 11 -0.81 -1.64 -2.81
CA GLY A 11 -0.89 -2.99 -3.35
C GLY A 11 -0.18 -3.17 -4.70
N ALA A 12 -0.34 -2.23 -5.64
CA ALA A 12 0.14 -2.42 -7.02
C ALA A 12 1.16 -1.37 -7.50
N LEU A 13 1.04 -0.11 -7.04
CA LEU A 13 1.95 0.96 -7.48
C LEU A 13 3.27 0.96 -6.71
N CYS A 14 3.29 0.53 -5.45
CA CYS A 14 4.54 0.42 -4.70
C CYS A 14 5.43 -0.73 -5.20
N VAL A 15 4.87 -1.92 -5.49
CA VAL A 15 5.66 -3.10 -5.92
C VAL A 15 6.41 -2.85 -7.22
N SER A 16 5.74 -2.26 -8.22
CA SER A 16 6.38 -1.91 -9.49
C SER A 16 7.52 -0.89 -9.31
N GLN A 17 7.40 0.03 -8.35
CA GLN A 17 8.42 1.02 -8.00
C GLN A 17 9.56 0.47 -7.12
N ILE A 18 9.35 -0.64 -6.39
CA ILE A 18 10.41 -1.34 -5.64
C ILE A 18 11.44 -1.93 -6.63
N TRP A 19 10.97 -2.50 -7.74
CA TRP A 19 11.79 -3.26 -8.67
C TRP A 19 12.39 -2.45 -9.82
N GLU A 20 11.65 -1.45 -10.31
CA GLU A 20 12.13 -0.52 -11.32
C GLU A 20 12.91 0.61 -10.63
N SER A 21 14.22 0.67 -10.86
CA SER A 21 15.13 1.64 -10.26
C SER A 21 14.89 3.11 -10.65
N ASN A 22 13.75 3.43 -11.27
CA ASN A 22 13.57 4.70 -11.99
C ASN A 22 12.27 5.46 -11.72
N ARG A 23 11.39 5.08 -10.78
CA ARG A 23 10.17 5.88 -10.54
C ARG A 23 9.81 6.03 -9.06
N ALA A 24 9.78 7.31 -8.65
CA ALA A 24 9.04 7.95 -7.55
C ALA A 24 9.13 7.33 -6.15
N SER A 25 9.88 7.99 -5.25
CA SER A 25 9.60 7.94 -3.81
C SER A 25 8.30 8.71 -3.57
N ALA A 26 7.22 7.99 -3.32
CA ALA A 26 5.90 8.57 -3.17
C ALA A 26 5.67 9.09 -1.73
N VAL A 27 6.40 10.12 -1.31
CA VAL A 27 6.06 10.85 -0.08
C VAL A 27 5.09 11.99 -0.42
N VAL A 28 3.79 11.74 -0.27
CA VAL A 28 2.73 12.74 -0.55
C VAL A 28 2.64 13.85 0.51
N SER A 29 3.53 13.91 1.50
CA SER A 29 3.57 15.01 2.48
C SER A 29 4.82 15.90 2.44
N GLY A 30 5.87 15.55 1.68
CA GLY A 30 7.17 16.23 1.76
C GLY A 30 7.89 16.13 3.10
N GLU A 31 7.32 15.45 4.09
CA GLU A 31 7.91 15.21 5.41
C GLU A 31 8.92 14.06 5.34
N LYS A 32 10.07 14.23 6.00
CA LYS A 32 11.06 13.14 6.11
C LYS A 32 10.43 11.95 6.86
N ASN A 33 10.56 10.75 6.29
CA ASN A 33 10.10 9.53 6.95
C ASN A 33 10.84 9.33 8.30
N PRO A 34 10.13 9.24 9.44
CA PRO A 34 10.77 9.06 10.74
C PRO A 34 11.30 7.63 10.96
N TYR A 35 10.84 6.65 10.16
CA TYR A 35 11.25 5.26 10.27
C TYR A 35 12.48 4.96 9.41
N VAL A 36 13.36 4.11 9.93
CA VAL A 36 14.55 3.61 9.24
C VAL A 36 14.60 2.11 9.45
N SER A 37 14.77 1.35 8.35
CA SER A 37 14.87 -0.11 8.42
C SER A 37 16.04 -0.55 9.29
N GLU A 38 15.77 -1.48 10.21
CA GLU A 38 16.81 -2.07 11.06
C GLU A 38 17.76 -2.97 10.26
N SER A 39 17.31 -3.49 9.12
CA SER A 39 18.11 -4.34 8.24
C SER A 39 19.34 -3.61 7.69
N LEU A 40 19.31 -2.27 7.64
CA LEU A 40 20.45 -1.44 7.24
C LEU A 40 21.66 -1.57 8.18
N LYS A 41 21.44 -1.97 9.45
CA LYS A 41 22.50 -2.16 10.45
C LYS A 41 23.21 -3.51 10.30
N LEU A 42 22.70 -4.41 9.45
CA LEU A 42 23.26 -5.74 9.26
C LEU A 42 24.47 -5.69 8.32
N THR A 43 25.66 -5.85 8.91
CA THR A 43 26.96 -5.77 8.21
C THR A 43 27.79 -7.05 8.26
N ASN A 44 27.36 -8.05 9.04
CA ASN A 44 28.27 -9.11 9.49
C ASN A 44 28.33 -10.33 8.57
N ASN A 45 27.33 -10.55 7.72
CA ASN A 45 27.22 -11.80 6.95
C ASN A 45 27.03 -11.54 5.45
N LYS A 46 27.99 -12.00 4.62
CA LYS A 46 27.95 -11.95 3.15
C LYS A 46 27.30 -13.19 2.51
N ASN A 47 26.85 -14.16 3.30
CA ASN A 47 26.31 -15.41 2.77
C ASN A 47 24.97 -15.19 2.05
N LYS A 48 24.88 -15.84 0.89
CA LYS A 48 23.67 -15.94 0.08
C LYS A 48 23.23 -17.40 0.11
N SER A 49 22.14 -17.68 0.83
CA SER A 49 21.57 -19.03 0.87
C SER A 49 20.77 -19.35 -0.39
N ARG A 50 20.34 -18.33 -1.13
CA ARG A 50 19.54 -18.41 -2.36
C ARG A 50 19.98 -17.37 -3.39
N THR A 51 19.49 -17.49 -4.61
CA THR A 51 19.69 -16.50 -5.66
C THR A 51 18.91 -15.21 -5.38
N VAL A 52 19.36 -14.11 -5.96
CA VAL A 52 18.70 -12.79 -5.81
C VAL A 52 17.29 -12.86 -6.37
N GLU A 53 17.09 -13.54 -7.49
CA GLU A 53 15.82 -13.72 -8.17
C GLU A 53 14.81 -14.50 -7.32
N GLU A 54 15.25 -15.54 -6.60
CA GLU A 54 14.41 -16.27 -5.63
C GLU A 54 13.97 -15.37 -4.46
N TYR A 55 14.87 -14.52 -3.95
CA TYR A 55 14.50 -13.55 -2.91
C TYR A 55 13.48 -12.53 -3.42
N LYS A 56 13.62 -12.05 -4.67
CA LYS A 56 12.63 -11.15 -5.27
C LYS A 56 11.25 -11.77 -5.33
N LYS A 57 11.19 -12.98 -5.92
CA LYS A 57 9.93 -13.71 -6.03
C LYS A 57 9.28 -13.94 -4.67
N SER A 58 10.06 -14.32 -3.66
CA SER A 58 9.51 -14.53 -2.32
C SER A 58 9.01 -13.25 -1.65
N LEU A 59 9.64 -12.09 -1.91
CA LEU A 59 9.14 -10.79 -1.44
C LEU A 59 7.87 -10.37 -2.20
N ASP A 60 7.83 -10.62 -3.52
CA ASP A 60 6.64 -10.37 -4.32
C ASP A 60 5.45 -11.19 -3.81
N ASP A 61 5.63 -12.50 -3.63
CA ASP A 61 4.59 -13.39 -3.11
C ASP A 61 4.09 -12.93 -1.72
N LEU A 62 5.00 -12.41 -0.87
CA LEU A 62 4.62 -11.82 0.41
C LEU A 62 3.78 -10.56 0.23
N ILE A 63 4.21 -9.62 -0.60
CA ILE A 63 3.48 -8.36 -0.79
C ILE A 63 2.12 -8.61 -1.45
N TRP A 64 2.01 -9.57 -2.37
CA TRP A 64 0.74 -10.03 -2.93
C TRP A 64 -0.22 -10.60 -1.89
N SER A 65 0.29 -11.13 -0.78
CA SER A 65 -0.53 -11.64 0.33
C SER A 65 -1.06 -10.55 1.27
N PHE A 66 -0.57 -9.32 1.15
CA PHE A 66 -0.99 -8.21 2.00
C PHE A 66 -2.41 -7.76 1.69
N PRO A 67 -3.12 -7.17 2.67
CA PRO A 67 -4.47 -6.67 2.45
C PRO A 67 -4.49 -5.69 1.27
N ASN A 68 -5.53 -5.76 0.45
CA ASN A 68 -5.72 -4.81 -0.64
C ASN A 68 -6.11 -3.44 -0.06
N LEU A 69 -5.14 -2.54 0.01
CA LEU A 69 -5.29 -1.20 0.57
C LEU A 69 -5.96 -0.21 -0.40
N ASP A 70 -6.25 -0.65 -1.62
CA ASP A 70 -6.92 0.15 -2.65
C ASP A 70 -8.44 0.12 -2.51
N ASN A 71 -8.94 -0.44 -1.41
CA ASN A 71 -10.35 -0.50 -1.09
C ASN A 71 -10.81 0.86 -0.54
N GLU A 72 -11.87 1.43 -1.11
CA GLU A 72 -12.54 2.68 -0.67
C GLU A 72 -12.84 2.67 0.84
N ARG A 73 -12.96 1.49 1.46
CA ARG A 73 -13.08 1.32 2.92
C ARG A 73 -11.96 2.00 3.72
N PHE A 74 -10.75 2.14 3.16
CA PHE A 74 -9.61 2.76 3.83
C PHE A 74 -9.52 4.28 3.63
N ASP A 75 -10.44 4.89 2.89
CA ASP A 75 -10.55 6.35 2.76
C ASP A 75 -11.21 7.02 3.98
N ASN A 76 -11.75 6.21 4.90
CA ASN A 76 -12.32 6.70 6.16
C ASN A 76 -11.25 7.42 7.00
N PRO A 77 -11.56 8.62 7.55
CA PRO A 77 -10.58 9.43 8.27
C PRO A 77 -10.02 8.73 9.52
N GLU A 78 -10.75 7.80 10.11
CA GLU A 78 -10.38 7.01 11.28
C GLU A 78 -9.18 6.09 10.98
N TYR A 79 -9.05 5.60 9.75
CA TYR A 79 -7.92 4.75 9.34
C TYR A 79 -6.69 5.53 8.88
N LYS A 80 -6.81 6.85 8.69
CA LYS A 80 -5.78 7.69 8.07
C LYS A 80 -4.43 7.63 8.80
N GLU A 81 -4.45 7.63 10.13
CA GLU A 81 -3.22 7.61 10.92
C GLU A 81 -2.53 6.23 10.88
N ALA A 82 -3.30 5.17 11.10
CA ALA A 82 -2.81 3.79 11.00
C ALA A 82 -2.27 3.49 9.59
N MET A 83 -2.96 3.97 8.55
CA MET A 83 -2.50 3.89 7.17
C MET A 83 -1.19 4.65 6.99
N LYS A 84 -1.12 5.94 7.37
CA LYS A 84 0.11 6.74 7.24
C LYS A 84 1.30 6.05 7.90
N LYS A 85 1.13 5.55 9.11
CA LYS A 85 2.15 4.81 9.87
C LYS A 85 2.60 3.53 9.16
N TYR A 86 1.65 2.73 8.68
CA TYR A 86 1.96 1.50 7.94
C TYR A 86 2.73 1.80 6.64
N GLN A 87 2.26 2.78 5.86
CA GLN A 87 2.91 3.21 4.62
C GLN A 87 4.35 3.69 4.85
N GLN A 88 4.56 4.52 5.87
CA GLN A 88 5.89 5.04 6.20
C GLN A 88 6.85 3.92 6.64
N ARG A 89 6.37 2.95 7.43
CA ARG A 89 7.18 1.78 7.82
C ARG A 89 7.52 0.88 6.64
N PHE A 90 6.58 0.66 5.73
CA PHE A 90 6.80 -0.09 4.50
C PHE A 90 7.85 0.60 3.60
N MET A 91 7.74 1.93 3.43
CA MET A 91 8.70 2.71 2.65
C MET A 91 10.13 2.65 3.23
N ALA A 92 10.27 2.58 4.55
CA ALA A 92 11.59 2.43 5.17
C ALA A 92 12.26 1.09 4.78
N GLU A 93 11.47 0.02 4.65
CA GLU A 93 11.97 -1.29 4.19
C GLU A 93 12.24 -1.30 2.67
N ASP A 94 11.40 -0.64 1.87
CA ASP A 94 11.64 -0.45 0.44
C ASP A 94 12.97 0.31 0.18
N GLU A 95 13.22 1.39 0.90
CA GLU A 95 14.49 2.13 0.80
C GLU A 95 15.70 1.24 1.10
N ALA A 96 15.59 0.35 2.10
CA ALA A 96 16.63 -0.61 2.42
C ALA A 96 16.83 -1.65 1.30
N LEU A 97 15.75 -2.21 0.77
CA LEU A 97 15.80 -3.13 -0.36
C LEU A 97 16.45 -2.48 -1.59
N LYS A 98 16.03 -1.26 -1.95
CA LYS A 98 16.63 -0.49 -3.06
C LYS A 98 18.14 -0.33 -2.88
N LYS A 99 18.58 -0.01 -1.66
CA LYS A 99 20.02 0.05 -1.34
C LYS A 99 20.68 -1.30 -1.57
N PHE A 100 20.15 -2.40 -1.02
CA PHE A 100 20.73 -3.75 -1.16
C PHE A 100 20.80 -4.21 -2.62
N PHE A 101 19.77 -3.96 -3.42
CA PHE A 101 19.81 -4.27 -4.85
C PHE A 101 20.80 -3.39 -5.63
N SER A 102 20.96 -2.13 -5.24
CA SER A 102 21.96 -1.24 -5.85
C SER A 102 23.38 -1.70 -5.56
N GLU A 103 23.66 -2.15 -4.33
CA GLU A 103 24.93 -2.76 -3.94
C GLU A 103 25.17 -4.05 -4.73
N GLU A 104 24.17 -4.91 -4.84
CA GLU A 104 24.23 -6.16 -5.61
C GLU A 104 24.57 -5.93 -7.09
N LYS A 105 23.95 -4.92 -7.72
CA LYS A 105 24.26 -4.52 -9.11
C LYS A 105 25.71 -4.06 -9.27
N LYS A 106 26.23 -3.27 -8.31
CA LYS A 106 27.63 -2.80 -8.32
C LYS A 106 28.62 -3.95 -8.15
N ILE A 107 28.32 -4.90 -7.27
CA ILE A 107 29.10 -6.13 -7.08
C ILE A 107 29.15 -6.94 -8.38
N LYS A 108 27.99 -7.16 -9.03
CA LYS A 108 27.91 -7.89 -10.31
C LYS A 108 28.68 -7.22 -11.45
N ASN A 109 28.73 -5.89 -11.47
CA ASN A 109 29.43 -5.11 -12.50
C ASN A 109 30.96 -5.00 -12.26
N GLY A 110 31.52 -5.71 -11.28
CA GLY A 110 32.96 -5.71 -11.02
C GLY A 110 33.49 -4.41 -10.42
N ASN A 111 32.61 -3.52 -9.94
CA ASN A 111 32.98 -2.25 -9.34
C ASN A 111 33.36 -2.49 -7.86
N THR A 112 34.52 -3.10 -7.65
CA THR A 112 35.03 -3.57 -6.34
C THR A 112 35.80 -2.52 -5.56
N ASP A 113 35.78 -1.25 -5.98
CA ASP A 113 36.50 -0.15 -5.30
C ASP A 113 35.97 0.13 -3.87
N ASN A 114 34.81 -0.43 -3.50
CA ASN A 114 34.29 -0.42 -2.13
C ASN A 114 34.08 -1.86 -1.63
N LEU A 115 35.01 -2.35 -0.80
CA LEU A 115 34.96 -3.66 -0.11
C LEU A 115 33.76 -3.84 0.84
N ASP A 116 33.06 -2.73 1.13
CA ASP A 116 31.94 -2.64 2.09
C ASP A 116 30.57 -2.96 1.47
N TYR A 117 30.47 -3.15 0.16
CA TYR A 117 29.22 -3.59 -0.44
C TYR A 117 28.92 -5.03 -0.04
N LEU A 118 27.80 -5.22 0.66
CA LEU A 118 27.31 -6.52 1.13
C LEU A 118 26.24 -7.07 0.18
N GLY A 119 25.49 -6.20 -0.50
CA GLY A 119 24.43 -6.61 -1.41
C GLY A 119 23.22 -7.16 -0.67
N LEU A 120 22.42 -7.96 -1.37
CA LEU A 120 21.28 -8.67 -0.78
C LEU A 120 21.77 -10.01 -0.19
N THR A 121 22.07 -9.99 1.10
CA THR A 121 22.49 -11.17 1.86
C THR A 121 21.26 -11.87 2.45
N HIS A 122 21.40 -13.13 2.84
CA HIS A 122 20.26 -13.89 3.38
C HIS A 122 19.68 -13.25 4.65
N GLU A 123 20.55 -12.77 5.53
CA GLU A 123 20.17 -12.13 6.80
C GLU A 123 19.44 -10.81 6.58
N ARG A 124 19.91 -9.98 5.64
CA ARG A 124 19.25 -8.73 5.24
C ARG A 124 17.88 -9.00 4.63
N TYR A 125 17.80 -9.99 3.75
CA TYR A 125 16.53 -10.45 3.17
C TYR A 125 15.55 -10.90 4.26
N GLU A 126 15.98 -11.77 5.16
CA GLU A 126 15.11 -12.36 6.19
C GLU A 126 14.63 -11.28 7.18
N SER A 127 15.51 -10.35 7.54
CA SER A 127 15.17 -9.21 8.38
C SER A 127 14.07 -8.34 7.74
N VAL A 128 14.21 -7.99 6.45
CA VAL A 128 13.17 -7.23 5.73
C VAL A 128 11.88 -8.05 5.63
N PHE A 129 11.95 -9.31 5.23
CA PHE A 129 10.80 -10.19 5.04
C PHE A 129 9.97 -10.31 6.32
N ASN A 130 10.63 -10.62 7.44
CA ASN A 130 9.97 -10.76 8.74
C ASN A 130 9.40 -9.43 9.24
N THR A 131 10.11 -8.33 8.97
CA THR A 131 9.65 -6.98 9.36
C THR A 131 8.40 -6.59 8.58
N LEU A 132 8.37 -6.78 7.26
CA LEU A 132 7.20 -6.52 6.42
C LEU A 132 5.99 -7.35 6.86
N LYS A 133 6.19 -8.65 7.10
CA LYS A 133 5.13 -9.53 7.60
C LYS A 133 4.57 -9.03 8.93
N LYS A 134 5.45 -8.72 9.89
CA LYS A 134 5.05 -8.20 11.21
C LYS A 134 4.33 -6.86 11.10
N GLN A 135 4.80 -5.96 10.25
CA GLN A 135 4.15 -4.67 9.99
C GLN A 135 2.71 -4.86 9.48
N SER A 136 2.49 -5.82 8.56
CA SER A 136 1.15 -6.13 8.04
C SER A 136 0.23 -6.70 9.13
N GLU A 137 0.73 -7.62 9.95
CA GLU A 137 -0.05 -8.19 11.07
C GLU A 137 -0.41 -7.14 12.12
N GLU A 138 0.51 -6.23 12.44
CA GLU A 138 0.27 -5.11 13.36
C GLU A 138 -0.77 -4.14 12.80
N PHE A 139 -0.68 -3.81 11.51
CA PHE A 139 -1.64 -2.95 10.84
C PHE A 139 -3.05 -3.53 10.87
N LEU A 140 -3.22 -4.82 10.53
CA LEU A 140 -4.54 -5.46 10.59
C LEU A 140 -5.15 -5.45 12.00
N LYS A 141 -4.33 -5.66 13.04
CA LYS A 141 -4.80 -5.54 14.43
C LYS A 141 -5.21 -4.12 14.79
N GLU A 142 -4.47 -3.12 14.33
CA GLU A 142 -4.77 -1.70 14.55
C GLU A 142 -6.11 -1.32 13.89
N ILE A 143 -6.35 -1.78 12.65
CA ILE A 143 -7.63 -1.63 11.95
C ILE A 143 -8.78 -2.29 12.71
N GLU A 144 -8.60 -3.52 13.18
CA GLU A 144 -9.63 -4.23 13.95
C GLU A 144 -9.95 -3.53 15.28
N ASN A 145 -8.97 -2.90 15.93
CA ASN A 145 -9.22 -2.10 17.12
C ASN A 145 -10.00 -0.82 16.79
N ILE A 146 -9.64 -0.12 15.71
CA ILE A 146 -10.38 1.05 15.23
C ILE A 146 -11.84 0.69 14.95
N LYS A 147 -12.12 -0.45 14.31
CA LYS A 147 -13.49 -0.94 14.06
C LYS A 147 -14.27 -1.23 15.34
N LYS A 148 -13.62 -1.75 16.39
CA LYS A 148 -14.29 -2.02 17.67
C LYS A 148 -14.72 -0.72 18.35
N ASP A 149 -13.92 0.32 18.23
CA ASP A 149 -14.19 1.63 18.82
C ASP A 149 -15.17 2.47 17.99
N ASN A 150 -15.38 2.11 16.71
CA ASN A 150 -16.25 2.81 15.75
C ASN A 150 -17.24 1.83 15.09
N PRO A 151 -18.41 1.55 15.70
CA PRO A 151 -19.37 0.55 15.24
C PRO A 151 -19.87 0.75 13.80
N GLU A 152 -19.88 1.99 13.31
CA GLU A 152 -20.21 2.39 11.95
C GLU A 152 -19.21 1.89 10.90
N LEU A 153 -17.98 1.57 11.30
CA LEU A 153 -16.94 1.01 10.43
C LEU A 153 -16.93 -0.51 10.42
N LYS A 154 -17.87 -1.15 11.11
CA LYS A 154 -18.00 -2.60 11.15
C LYS A 154 -18.29 -3.14 9.76
N ASP A 155 -17.55 -4.17 9.36
CA ASP A 155 -17.82 -4.87 8.11
C ASP A 155 -19.20 -5.53 8.16
N PHE A 156 -19.97 -5.31 7.09
CA PHE A 156 -21.20 -6.05 6.86
C PHE A 156 -20.91 -7.53 6.64
N ASN A 157 -21.78 -8.37 7.17
CA ASN A 157 -21.84 -9.77 6.72
C ASN A 157 -22.46 -9.86 5.30
N GLU A 158 -22.41 -11.04 4.69
CA GLU A 158 -22.87 -11.23 3.31
C GLU A 158 -24.35 -10.84 3.11
N GLU A 159 -25.22 -11.12 4.09
CA GLU A 159 -26.64 -10.77 4.01
C GLU A 159 -26.88 -9.27 4.15
N GLU A 160 -26.17 -8.62 5.08
CA GLU A 160 -26.20 -7.17 5.29
C GLU A 160 -25.71 -6.43 4.06
N GLN A 161 -24.60 -6.89 3.46
CA GLN A 161 -24.05 -6.33 2.24
C GLN A 161 -25.04 -6.46 1.08
N LEU A 162 -25.58 -7.67 0.86
CA LEU A 162 -26.56 -7.92 -0.20
C LEU A 162 -27.79 -7.01 -0.05
N LYS A 163 -28.27 -6.83 1.18
CA LYS A 163 -29.41 -5.94 1.45
C LYS A 163 -29.08 -4.48 1.11
N CYS A 164 -27.93 -3.98 1.53
CA CYS A 164 -27.48 -2.64 1.21
C CYS A 164 -27.31 -2.44 -0.30
N ASP A 165 -26.73 -3.41 -0.99
CA ASP A 165 -26.55 -3.37 -2.45
C ASP A 165 -27.90 -3.31 -3.17
N LEU A 166 -28.90 -4.07 -2.72
CA LEU A 166 -30.25 -4.02 -3.28
C LEU A 166 -30.94 -2.67 -3.03
N GLU A 167 -30.79 -2.09 -1.85
CA GLU A 167 -31.33 -0.77 -1.53
C GLU A 167 -30.66 0.34 -2.36
N LEU A 168 -29.34 0.28 -2.52
CA LEU A 168 -28.57 1.23 -3.32
C LEU A 168 -28.95 1.13 -4.80
N ASN A 169 -29.02 -0.08 -5.36
CA ASN A 169 -29.49 -0.32 -6.73
C ASN A 169 -30.92 0.21 -6.94
N LYS A 170 -31.81 0.04 -5.95
CA LYS A 170 -33.17 0.58 -6.04
C LYS A 170 -33.16 2.10 -6.09
N LEU A 171 -32.35 2.76 -5.26
CA LEU A 171 -32.22 4.21 -5.23
C LEU A 171 -31.62 4.73 -6.55
N GLU A 172 -30.56 4.10 -7.05
CA GLU A 172 -29.93 4.45 -8.32
C GLU A 172 -30.94 4.34 -9.47
N ASN A 173 -31.71 3.25 -9.54
CA ASN A 173 -32.77 3.09 -10.53
C ASN A 173 -33.86 4.17 -10.42
N GLN A 174 -34.23 4.58 -9.21
CA GLN A 174 -35.17 5.68 -9.00
C GLN A 174 -34.62 7.02 -9.50
N ILE A 175 -33.35 7.32 -9.24
CA ILE A 175 -32.68 8.53 -9.73
C ILE A 175 -32.57 8.51 -11.27
N LEU A 176 -32.22 7.36 -11.86
CA LEU A 176 -32.17 7.19 -13.31
C LEU A 176 -33.55 7.39 -13.96
N MET A 177 -34.62 6.89 -13.33
CA MET A 177 -35.99 7.15 -13.79
C MET A 177 -36.33 8.64 -13.74
N LEU A 178 -36.02 9.32 -12.63
CA LEU A 178 -36.23 10.77 -12.50
C LEU A 178 -35.45 11.54 -13.58
N GLY A 179 -34.18 11.21 -13.79
CA GLY A 179 -33.35 11.79 -14.84
C GLY A 179 -33.97 11.63 -16.23
N LYS A 180 -34.53 10.44 -16.52
CA LYS A 180 -35.23 10.18 -17.79
C LYS A 180 -36.56 10.92 -17.92
N THR A 181 -37.36 10.98 -16.84
CA THR A 181 -38.68 11.65 -16.89
C THR A 181 -38.55 13.17 -17.02
N PHE A 182 -37.52 13.77 -16.43
CA PHE A 182 -37.26 15.21 -16.49
C PHE A 182 -36.23 15.61 -17.56
N TYR A 183 -35.87 14.68 -18.46
CA TYR A 183 -34.85 14.88 -19.51
C TYR A 183 -35.13 16.08 -20.43
N GLN A 184 -36.38 16.52 -20.56
CA GLN A 184 -36.77 17.68 -21.38
C GLN A 184 -36.56 19.05 -20.69
N THR A 185 -36.14 19.10 -19.42
CA THR A 185 -35.86 20.33 -18.68
C THR A 185 -34.34 20.47 -18.47
N ILE A 186 -33.68 21.17 -19.40
CA ILE A 186 -32.21 21.28 -19.55
C ILE A 186 -31.47 21.69 -18.26
N GLU A 187 -32.10 22.45 -17.37
CA GLU A 187 -31.51 22.94 -16.12
C GLU A 187 -31.26 21.86 -15.04
N MET A 188 -32.01 20.74 -15.04
CA MET A 188 -31.85 19.69 -14.01
C MET A 188 -30.76 18.67 -14.34
N MET A 189 -30.40 18.50 -15.61
CA MET A 189 -29.36 17.56 -16.05
C MET A 189 -27.98 17.85 -15.44
N LEU A 190 -27.61 19.12 -15.33
CA LEU A 190 -26.29 19.53 -14.82
C LEU A 190 -26.09 19.24 -13.33
N LYS A 191 -27.15 19.07 -12.54
CA LYS A 191 -27.03 18.77 -11.10
C LYS A 191 -27.03 17.29 -10.79
N VAL A 192 -27.70 16.45 -11.59
CA VAL A 192 -27.81 15.01 -11.34
C VAL A 192 -26.56 14.27 -11.83
N TYR A 193 -26.02 14.61 -13.00
CA TYR A 193 -24.86 13.92 -13.59
C TYR A 193 -23.50 14.29 -12.97
N ILE A 194 -23.41 15.34 -12.15
CA ILE A 194 -22.16 15.76 -11.48
C ILE A 194 -21.97 15.04 -10.13
N VAL A 195 -23.02 14.38 -9.59
CA VAL A 195 -23.03 13.82 -8.23
C VAL A 195 -22.97 12.28 -8.21
N SER A 196 -23.34 11.61 -9.31
CA SER A 196 -23.11 10.18 -9.58
C SER A 196 -21.82 9.96 -10.35
#